data_AF-A0A6G6YQB2-F1
#
_entry.id   AF-A0A6G6YQB2-F1
#
_cell.length_a   1.000
_cell.length_b   1.000
_cell.length_c   1.000
_cell.angle_alpha   90.00
_cell.angle_beta   90.00
_cell.angle_gamma   90.00
#
_symmetry.space_group_name_H-M   'P 1'
#
loop_
_entity.id
_entity.type
_entity.pdbx_description
1 polymer ?
#
loop_
_entity_poly.entity_id
_entity_poly.type
_entity_poly.pdbx_seq_one_letter_code
_entity_poly.pdbx_strand_id
1 'polypeptide(L)' 'MATPNDKASQRDTIEHLLTKNAVVRPDDLVATGAFGARNSVYDACRAGEITCFRQGKMILIPTAPLRKLLGIEEVA' A
#
# COMPACT_ATOMS: atom_id res chain seq x y z
N MET A 1 -33.21 0.24 -4.79
CA MET A 1 -32.30 -0.41 -3.82
C MET A 1 -30.89 0.06 -4.18
N ALA A 2 -30.44 1.17 -3.58
CA ALA A 2 -29.12 1.71 -3.86
C ALA A 2 -28.10 0.95 -3.00
N THR A 3 -27.00 0.50 -3.59
CA THR A 3 -25.79 0.09 -2.85
C THR A 3 -24.75 1.21 -2.95
N PRO A 4 -24.82 2.26 -2.13
CA PRO A 4 -23.74 3.21 -2.02
C PRO A 4 -22.81 2.71 -0.92
N ASN A 5 -21.85 1.79 -1.17
CA ASN A 5 -20.76 1.71 -0.20
C ASN A 5 -19.45 0.98 -0.53
N ASP A 6 -19.34 0.15 -1.57
CA ASP A 6 -18.10 -0.66 -1.68
C ASP A 6 -16.85 0.20 -1.95
N LYS A 7 -16.96 1.22 -2.81
CA LYS A 7 -15.83 2.09 -3.15
C LYS A 7 -15.46 3.09 -2.06
N ALA A 8 -16.45 3.55 -1.28
CA ALA A 8 -16.20 4.47 -0.17
C ALA A 8 -15.50 3.72 0.98
N SER A 9 -16.02 2.55 1.35
CA SER A 9 -15.41 1.70 2.37
C SER A 9 -14.00 1.22 2.01
N GLN A 10 -13.74 0.91 0.73
CA GLN A 10 -12.38 0.60 0.26
C GLN A 10 -11.43 1.79 0.43
N ARG A 11 -11.85 3.00 0.06
CA ARG A 11 -11.02 4.21 0.23
C ARG A 11 -10.69 4.47 1.69
N ASP A 12 -11.67 4.36 2.58
CA ASP A 12 -11.47 4.56 4.02
C ASP A 12 -10.50 3.51 4.60
N THR A 13 -10.58 2.26 4.12
CA THR A 13 -9.69 1.16 4.52
C THR A 13 -8.26 1.41 4.06
N ILE A 14 -8.09 1.83 2.80
CA ILE A 14 -6.78 2.19 2.23
C ILE A 14 -6.17 3.36 3.00
N GLU A 15 -6.95 4.42 3.21
CA GLU A 15 -6.50 5.61 3.92
C GLU A 15 -6.05 5.23 5.33
N HIS A 16 -6.82 4.42 6.05
CA HIS A 16 -6.45 3.95 7.37
C HIS A 16 -5.13 3.17 7.38
N LEU A 17 -4.93 2.24 6.45
CA LEU A 17 -3.72 1.44 6.34
C LEU A 17 -2.50 2.30 6.01
N LEU A 18 -2.65 3.26 5.10
CA LEU A 18 -1.55 4.11 4.62
C LEU A 18 -1.23 5.29 5.55
N THR A 19 -2.12 5.67 6.45
CA THR A 19 -1.91 6.79 7.38
C THR A 19 -1.56 6.36 8.80
N LYS A 20 -2.00 5.19 9.26
CA LYS A 20 -1.75 4.73 10.64
C LYS A 20 -0.58 3.77 10.79
N ASN A 21 -0.37 2.90 9.81
CA ASN A 21 0.77 1.98 9.85
C ASN A 21 1.99 2.68 9.27
N ALA A 22 3.19 2.38 9.79
CA ALA A 22 4.47 2.82 9.20
C ALA A 22 4.87 1.96 7.99
N VAL A 23 4.37 0.72 7.95
CA VAL A 23 4.62 -0.24 6.87
C VAL A 23 3.37 -1.07 6.63
N VAL A 24 3.17 -1.42 5.37
CA VAL A 24 2.17 -2.41 4.97
C VAL A 24 2.83 -3.53 4.17
N ARG A 25 2.22 -4.71 4.21
CA ARG A 25 2.62 -5.87 3.41
C ARG A 25 1.83 -5.89 2.10
N PRO A 26 2.34 -6.59 1.07
CA PRO A 26 1.60 -6.81 -0.16
C PRO A 26 0.19 -7.39 0.08
N ASP A 27 0.03 -8.28 1.05
CA ASP A 27 -1.27 -8.88 1.39
C ASP A 27 -2.27 -7.85 1.94
N ASP A 28 -1.78 -6.87 2.72
CA ASP A 28 -2.62 -5.81 3.29
C ASP A 28 -3.17 -4.93 2.16
N LEU A 29 -2.35 -4.64 1.14
CA LEU A 29 -2.78 -3.89 -0.04
C LEU A 29 -3.75 -4.68 -0.91
N VAL A 30 -3.54 -5.98 -1.11
CA VAL A 30 -4.48 -6.83 -1.86
C VAL A 30 -5.82 -6.93 -1.14
N ALA A 31 -5.81 -7.02 0.20
CA ALA A 31 -7.02 -7.08 1.00
C ALA A 31 -7.90 -5.82 0.85
N THR A 32 -7.32 -4.68 0.46
CA THR A 32 -8.11 -3.46 0.17
C THR A 32 -8.86 -3.49 -1.15
N GLY A 33 -8.56 -4.42 -2.05
CA GLY A 33 -9.10 -4.44 -3.41
C GLY A 33 -8.50 -3.39 -4.35
N ALA A 34 -7.57 -2.54 -3.89
CA ALA A 34 -6.85 -1.58 -4.73
C ALA A 34 -5.90 -2.26 -5.73
N PHE A 35 -5.43 -3.46 -5.39
CA PHE A 35 -4.51 -4.24 -6.20
C PHE A 35 -5.13 -5.58 -6.56
N GLY A 36 -5.01 -5.98 -7.83
CA GLY A 36 -5.65 -7.21 -8.34
C GLY A 36 -5.06 -8.49 -7.76
N ALA A 37 -3.73 -8.56 -7.59
CA ALA A 37 -3.06 -9.73 -7.02
C ALA A 37 -1.76 -9.34 -6.31
N ARG A 38 -1.29 -10.22 -5.43
CA ARG A 38 -0.02 -10.05 -4.71
C ARG A 38 1.17 -9.87 -5.66
N ASN A 39 1.15 -10.58 -6.79
CA ASN A 39 2.17 -10.48 -7.83
C ASN A 39 2.22 -9.09 -8.47
N SER A 40 1.07 -8.44 -8.67
CA SER A 40 1.03 -7.07 -9.19
C SER A 40 1.74 -6.09 -8.25
N VAL A 41 1.63 -6.29 -6.94
CA VAL A 41 2.35 -5.48 -5.94
C VAL A 41 3.86 -5.75 -6.01
N TYR A 42 4.28 -7.02 -6.18
CA TYR A 42 5.70 -7.35 -6.34
C TYR A 42 6.29 -6.80 -7.64
N ASP A 43 5.54 -6.83 -8.74
CA ASP A 43 5.95 -6.27 -10.02
C ASP A 43 6.08 -4.76 -9.93
N ALA A 44 5.13 -4.06 -9.30
CA ALA A 44 5.22 -2.62 -9.04
C ALA A 44 6.42 -2.26 -8.15
N CYS A 45 6.70 -3.05 -7.11
CA CYS A 45 7.92 -2.90 -6.31
C CYS A 45 9.20 -3.10 -7.13
N ARG A 46 9.20 -4.02 -8.10
CA ARG A 46 10.35 -4.32 -8.95
C ARG A 46 10.56 -3.26 -10.04
N ALA A 47 9.47 -2.73 -10.58
CA ALA A 47 9.47 -1.66 -11.57
C ALA A 47 9.85 -0.29 -10.96
N GLY A 48 9.82 -0.16 -9.64
CA GLY A 48 10.09 1.10 -8.93
C GLY A 48 8.88 2.03 -8.88
N GLU A 49 7.70 1.57 -9.31
CA GLU A 49 6.43 2.31 -9.21
C GLU A 49 5.99 2.50 -7.76
N ILE A 50 6.33 1.54 -6.90
CA ILE A 50 6.09 1.60 -5.45
C ILE A 50 7.42 1.42 -4.75
N THR A 51 7.78 2.37 -3.88
CA THR A 51 8.91 2.22 -2.97
C THR A 51 8.68 1.00 -2.08
N CYS A 52 9.62 0.06 -2.07
CA CYS A 52 9.52 -1.14 -1.25
C CYS A 52 10.91 -1.47 -0.67
N PHE A 53 10.94 -2.07 0.51
CA PHE A 53 12.17 -2.58 1.10
C PHE A 53 12.02 -4.04 1.50
N ARG A 54 13.14 -4.76 1.44
CA ARG A 54 13.19 -6.17 1.84
C ARG A 54 13.67 -6.29 3.28
N GLN A 55 12.89 -7.02 4.08
CA GLN A 55 13.31 -7.48 5.40
C GLN A 55 13.41 -9.01 5.34
N GLY A 56 14.60 -9.51 5.04
CA GLY A 56 14.83 -10.93 4.75
C GLY A 56 14.04 -11.40 3.52
N LYS A 57 13.12 -12.35 3.71
CA LYS A 57 12.24 -12.87 2.65
C LYS A 57 10.95 -12.04 2.46
N MET A 58 10.70 -11.07 3.32
CA MET A 58 9.48 -10.24 3.28
C MET A 58 9.73 -8.95 2.51
N ILE A 59 8.70 -8.50 1.79
CA ILE A 59 8.64 -7.16 1.19
C ILE A 59 7.72 -6.32 2.05
N LEU A 60 8.21 -5.13 2.39
CA LEU A 60 7.50 -4.12 3.17
C LEU A 60 7.41 -2.85 2.34
N ILE A 61 6.25 -2.21 2.44
CA ILE A 61 5.94 -1.00 1.69
C ILE A 61 5.84 0.13 2.72
N PRO A 62 6.78 1.09 2.71
CA PRO A 62 6.70 2.25 3.57
C PRO A 62 5.50 3.10 3.16
N THR A 63 4.72 3.48 4.16
CA THR A 63 3.53 4.34 4.04
C THR A 63 3.86 5.78 4.44
N ALA A 64 2.88 6.69 4.42
CA ALA A 64 3.10 8.12 4.64
C ALA A 64 3.85 8.44 5.95
N PRO A 65 3.55 7.83 7.12
CA PRO A 65 4.31 8.08 8.35
C PRO A 65 5.80 7.73 8.24
N LEU A 66 6.14 6.59 7.65
CA LEU A 66 7.53 6.15 7.54
C LEU A 66 8.27 6.89 6.43
N ARG A 67 7.60 7.16 5.30
CA ARG A 67 8.17 7.97 4.21
C ARG A 67 8.57 9.36 4.71
N LYS A 68 7.71 10.01 5.53
CA LYS A 68 8.01 11.30 6.15
C LYS A 68 9.21 11.24 7.11
N LEU A 69 9.31 10.19 7.92
CA LEU A 69 10.45 10.01 8.85
C LEU A 69 11.76 9.74 8.12
N LEU A 70 11.71 9.04 6.99
CA LEU A 70 12.88 8.68 6.20
C LEU A 70 13.27 9.73 5.15
N GLY A 71 12.50 10.82 5.01
CA GLY A 71 12.73 11.82 3.97
C GLY A 71 12.53 11.29 2.55
N ILE A 72 11.71 10.24 2.39
CA ILE A 72 11.37 9.66 1.09
C ILE A 72 10.22 10.51 0.54
N GLU A 73 10.54 11.64 -0.08
CA GLU A 73 9.58 12.40 -0.88
C GLU A 73 9.27 11.60 -2.16
N GLU A 74 7.99 11.45 -2.48
CA GLU A 74 7.56 10.77 -3.71
C GLU A 74 8.19 11.48 -4.91
N VAL A 75 8.95 10.73 -5.72
CA VAL A 75 9.23 11.18 -7.08
C VAL A 75 7.90 11.02 -7.82
N ALA A 76 7.34 12.18 -8.20
CA ALA A 76 6.07 12.36 -8.87
C ALA A 76 5.87 11.48 -10.11
#